data_AF-Q1YUA7-F1
#
_entry.id   AF-Q1YUA7-F1
#
_cell.length_a   1.000
_cell.length_b   1.000
_cell.length_c   1.000
_cell.angle_alpha   90.00
_cell.angle_beta   90.00
_cell.angle_gamma   90.00
#
_symmetry.space_group_name_H-M   'P 1'
#
loop_
_entity.id
_entity.type
_entity.pdbx_description
1 polymer ?
#
loop_
_entity_poly.entity_id
_entity_poly.type
_entity_poly.pdbx_seq_one_letter_code
_entity_poly.pdbx_strand_id
1 'polypeptide(L)'
;MLHLALHFLVPALLVGVLFRNQQLGDKVLGDKVLGDKVLGDKVLSHKVLSHKVLGARWQVAYLILIATMVVDIDHLLANPIYDPNRCSIGFHPLHQPGFIGLYLLLCFIPKTRLIGLGLTIHMLLDSIDCQVTNGIWIN
;
A
#
# COMPACT_ATOMS: atom_id res chain seq x y z
N MET A 1 -7.79 18.52 -2.89
CA MET A 1 -8.71 17.52 -3.49
C MET A 1 -7.96 16.51 -4.36
N LEU A 2 -7.09 16.94 -5.29
CA LEU A 2 -6.25 16.03 -6.08
C LEU A 2 -5.23 15.26 -5.24
N HIS A 3 -4.61 15.91 -4.25
CA HIS A 3 -3.70 15.30 -3.26
C HIS A 3 -4.31 14.07 -2.58
N LEU A 4 -5.50 14.25 -2.00
CA LEU A 4 -6.20 13.20 -1.28
C LEU A 4 -6.56 12.02 -2.22
N ALA A 5 -7.00 12.31 -3.45
CA ALA A 5 -7.29 11.28 -4.43
C ALA A 5 -6.04 10.47 -4.82
N LEU A 6 -4.89 11.13 -4.96
CA LEU A 6 -3.62 10.47 -5.30
C LEU A 6 -3.18 9.51 -4.19
N HIS A 7 -3.34 9.91 -2.93
CA HIS A 7 -3.02 9.11 -1.74
C HIS A 7 -3.86 7.83 -1.62
N PHE A 8 -5.11 7.84 -2.10
CA PHE A 8 -5.93 6.62 -2.17
C PHE A 8 -5.70 5.80 -3.45
N LEU A 9 -5.45 6.46 -4.59
CA LEU A 9 -5.34 5.80 -5.89
C LEU A 9 -3.98 5.08 -6.05
N VAL A 10 -2.89 5.68 -5.58
CA VAL A 10 -1.53 5.13 -5.78
C VAL A 10 -1.33 3.82 -5.03
N PRO A 11 -1.66 3.69 -3.73
CA PRO A 11 -1.58 2.40 -3.03
C PRO A 11 -2.50 1.35 -3.64
N ALA A 12 -3.69 1.76 -4.09
CA ALA A 12 -4.64 0.86 -4.75
C ALA A 12 -4.10 0.30 -6.07
N LEU A 13 -3.52 1.15 -6.92
CA LEU A 13 -2.89 0.74 -8.17
C LEU A 13 -1.63 -0.09 -7.93
N LEU A 14 -0.83 0.24 -6.92
CA LEU A 14 0.38 -0.51 -6.57
C LEU A 14 0.04 -1.95 -6.18
N VAL A 15 -0.99 -2.14 -5.34
CA VAL A 15 -1.50 -3.49 -5.01
C VAL A 15 -2.04 -4.17 -6.27
N GLY A 16 -2.83 -3.46 -7.07
CA GLY A 16 -3.34 -3.98 -8.33
C GLY A 16 -2.24 -4.53 -9.22
N VAL A 17 -1.15 -3.79 -9.42
CA VAL A 17 -0.01 -4.17 -10.27
C VAL A 17 0.83 -5.30 -9.65
N LEU A 18 1.17 -5.21 -8.36
CA LEU A 18 2.00 -6.21 -7.68
C LEU A 18 1.32 -7.58 -7.59
N PHE A 19 -0.01 -7.61 -7.42
CA PHE A 19 -0.77 -8.84 -7.28
C PHE A 19 -1.46 -9.30 -8.58
N ARG A 20 -1.37 -8.54 -9.69
CA ARG A 20 -1.92 -8.91 -11.01
C ARG A 20 -1.35 -10.22 -11.56
N ASN A 21 -0.05 -10.46 -11.35
CA ASN A 21 0.62 -11.65 -11.90
C ASN A 21 0.22 -12.94 -11.16
N GLN A 22 -0.16 -12.87 -9.88
CA GLN A 22 -0.70 -14.01 -9.13
C GLN A 22 -2.09 -14.41 -9.64
N GLN A 23 -2.95 -13.43 -9.92
CA GLN A 23 -4.30 -13.65 -10.49
C GLN A 23 -4.26 -14.30 -11.88
N LEU A 24 -3.30 -13.90 -12.72
CA LEU A 24 -3.18 -14.43 -14.08
C LEU A 24 -2.57 -15.84 -14.11
N GLY A 25 -1.64 -16.15 -13.20
CA GLY A 25 -1.10 -17.50 -13.03
C GLY A 25 -2.17 -18.52 -12.64
N ASP A 26 -3.04 -18.17 -11.69
CA ASP A 26 -4.14 -19.05 -11.25
C ASP A 26 -5.19 -19.28 -12.35
N LYS A 27 -5.53 -18.27 -13.16
CA LYS A 27 -6.45 -18.43 -14.31
C LYS A 27 -5.85 -19.22 -15.46
N VAL A 28 -4.62 -18.91 -15.85
CA VAL A 28 -3.97 -19.55 -17.01
C VAL A 28 -3.59 -21.01 -16.72
N LEU A 29 -3.20 -21.36 -15.49
CA LEU A 29 -2.97 -22.77 -15.12
C LEU A 29 -4.27 -23.52 -14.81
N GLY A 30 -5.30 -22.84 -14.29
CA GLY A 30 -6.60 -23.46 -14.02
C GLY A 30 -7.25 -24.02 -15.28
N ASP A 31 -7.27 -23.23 -16.36
CA ASP A 31 -7.97 -23.61 -17.58
C ASP A 31 -7.16 -24.57 -18.47
N LYS A 32 -5.81 -24.57 -18.36
CA LYS A 32 -4.93 -25.36 -19.26
C LYS A 32 -4.58 -26.76 -18.73
N VAL A 33 -4.70 -27.01 -17.43
CA VAL A 33 -4.31 -28.30 -16.81
C VAL A 33 -5.52 -29.17 -16.43
N LEU A 34 -6.75 -28.63 -16.47
CA LEU A 34 -7.96 -29.36 -16.08
C LEU A 34 -8.80 -29.88 -17.26
N GLY A 35 -8.25 -29.79 -18.47
CA GLY A 35 -8.93 -30.19 -19.71
C GLY A 35 -9.00 -31.69 -19.95
N ASP A 36 -8.18 -32.52 -19.30
CA ASP A 36 -8.23 -33.95 -19.56
C ASP A 36 -8.04 -34.79 -18.30
N LYS A 37 -9.13 -35.50 -17.97
CA LYS A 37 -9.16 -36.87 -17.50
C LYS A 37 -8.29 -37.25 -16.28
N VAL A 38 -9.01 -37.73 -15.27
CA VAL A 38 -8.59 -38.64 -14.19
C VAL A 38 -8.10 -37.96 -12.90
N LEU A 39 -8.78 -38.35 -11.81
CA LEU A 39 -8.41 -38.44 -10.39
C LEU A 39 -9.53 -37.77 -9.56
N GLY A 40 -10.48 -38.54 -9.02
CA GLY A 40 -10.24 -39.66 -8.11
C GLY A 40 -10.32 -39.12 -6.69
N ASP A 41 -11.46 -39.36 -6.04
CA ASP A 41 -11.83 -38.90 -4.70
C ASP A 41 -10.69 -39.07 -3.67
N LYS A 42 -10.01 -37.95 -3.34
CA LYS A 42 -9.21 -37.67 -2.12
C LYS A 42 -8.28 -36.46 -2.25
N VAL A 43 -8.13 -35.89 -3.44
CA VAL A 43 -7.20 -34.77 -3.71
C VAL A 43 -7.91 -33.41 -3.81
N LEU A 44 -9.08 -33.24 -3.18
CA LEU A 44 -9.78 -31.96 -3.13
C LEU A 44 -9.45 -31.12 -1.89
N SER A 45 -8.37 -31.43 -1.15
CA SER A 45 -7.91 -30.60 -0.03
C SER A 45 -6.90 -29.51 -0.43
N HIS A 46 -6.25 -29.59 -1.60
CA HIS A 46 -5.21 -28.62 -1.98
C HIS A 46 -5.72 -27.50 -2.92
N LYS A 47 -6.85 -27.71 -3.60
CA LYS A 47 -7.40 -26.76 -4.58
C LYS A 47 -8.27 -25.67 -3.96
N VAL A 48 -9.01 -26.01 -2.91
CA VAL A 48 -9.83 -25.06 -2.13
C VAL A 48 -8.95 -24.14 -1.27
N LEU A 49 -7.77 -24.60 -0.89
CA LEU A 49 -6.79 -23.80 -0.15
C LEU A 49 -6.12 -22.74 -1.03
N SER A 50 -5.86 -22.98 -2.32
CA SER A 50 -5.13 -22.01 -3.16
C SER A 50 -5.95 -20.74 -3.44
N HIS A 51 -7.20 -20.87 -3.88
CA HIS A 51 -8.04 -19.71 -4.23
C HIS A 51 -8.44 -18.87 -3.00
N LYS A 52 -8.64 -19.51 -1.83
CA LYS A 52 -9.02 -18.82 -0.59
C LYS A 52 -7.82 -18.18 0.12
N VAL A 53 -6.63 -18.80 0.04
CA VAL A 53 -5.41 -18.31 0.70
C VAL A 53 -4.71 -17.22 -0.12
N LEU A 54 -4.71 -17.28 -1.45
CA LEU A 54 -4.16 -16.18 -2.27
C LEU A 54 -5.10 -14.97 -2.34
N GLY A 55 -6.41 -15.19 -2.50
CA GLY A 55 -7.41 -14.11 -2.51
C GLY A 55 -7.40 -13.27 -1.23
N ALA A 56 -7.23 -13.90 -0.08
CA ALA A 56 -7.17 -13.21 1.20
C ALA A 56 -5.90 -12.34 1.36
N ARG A 57 -4.76 -12.72 0.75
CA ARG A 57 -3.47 -12.06 1.00
C ARG A 57 -3.36 -10.68 0.33
N TRP A 58 -3.88 -10.51 -0.88
CA TRP A 58 -3.86 -9.20 -1.56
C TRP A 58 -4.87 -8.22 -0.95
N GLN A 59 -6.04 -8.71 -0.51
CA GLN A 59 -7.03 -7.88 0.19
C GLN A 59 -6.48 -7.39 1.52
N VAL A 60 -5.79 -8.25 2.27
CA VAL A 60 -5.12 -7.84 3.51
C VAL A 60 -4.02 -6.82 3.23
N ALA A 61 -3.19 -7.02 2.20
CA ALA A 61 -2.16 -6.05 1.83
C ALA A 61 -2.77 -4.69 1.42
N TYR A 62 -3.87 -4.71 0.66
CA TYR A 62 -4.63 -3.52 0.29
C TYR A 62 -5.18 -2.78 1.51
N LEU A 63 -5.83 -3.51 2.43
CA LEU A 63 -6.39 -2.92 3.64
C LEU A 63 -5.30 -2.32 4.54
N ILE A 64 -4.13 -2.97 4.65
CA ILE A 64 -3.00 -2.43 5.40
C ILE A 64 -2.49 -1.13 4.77
N LEU A 65 -2.32 -1.09 3.45
CA LEU A 65 -1.84 0.10 2.73
C LEU A 65 -2.84 1.26 2.76
N ILE A 66 -4.15 1.00 2.78
CA ILE A 66 -5.14 2.05 3.02
C ILE A 66 -5.13 2.49 4.49
N ALA A 67 -4.99 1.54 5.43
CA ALA A 67 -4.94 1.88 6.85
C ALA A 67 -3.77 2.80 7.21
N THR A 68 -2.67 2.78 6.46
CA THR A 68 -1.54 3.71 6.70
C THR A 68 -1.88 5.19 6.41
N MET A 69 -2.96 5.49 5.69
CA MET A 69 -3.45 6.86 5.49
C MET A 69 -3.87 7.55 6.81
N VAL A 70 -4.08 6.77 7.87
CA VAL A 70 -4.37 7.28 9.22
C VAL A 70 -3.24 8.17 9.76
N VAL A 71 -2.03 8.09 9.19
CA VAL A 71 -0.91 8.96 9.57
C VAL A 71 -1.25 10.45 9.44
N ASP A 72 -2.07 10.84 8.46
CA ASP A 72 -2.50 12.23 8.22
C ASP A 72 -3.38 12.82 9.32
N ILE A 73 -3.82 12.03 10.31
CA ILE A 73 -4.53 12.58 11.48
C ILE A 73 -3.66 13.61 12.21
N ASP A 74 -2.33 13.55 12.07
CA ASP A 74 -1.43 14.56 12.63
C ASP A 74 -1.59 15.96 12.00
N HIS A 75 -2.24 16.09 10.84
CA HIS A 75 -2.66 17.38 10.27
C HIS A 75 -3.63 18.13 11.20
N LEU A 76 -4.40 17.43 12.03
CA LEU A 76 -5.30 18.07 13.00
C LEU A 76 -4.54 18.78 14.13
N LEU A 77 -3.25 18.46 14.31
CA LEU A 77 -2.37 19.11 15.28
C LEU A 77 -1.71 20.37 14.71
N ALA A 78 -1.88 20.66 13.42
CA ALA A 78 -1.37 21.86 12.77
C ALA A 78 -2.15 23.12 13.18
N ASN A 79 -1.45 24.25 13.25
CA ASN A 79 -2.06 25.58 13.33
C ASN A 79 -1.47 26.50 12.26
N PRO A 80 -2.24 26.94 11.23
CA PRO A 80 -3.65 26.63 10.99
C PRO A 80 -3.89 25.17 10.58
N ILE A 81 -5.10 24.65 10.86
CA ILE A 81 -5.46 23.24 10.60
C ILE A 81 -5.45 22.93 9.09
N TYR A 82 -5.91 23.87 8.26
CA TYR A 82 -5.93 23.72 6.81
C TYR A 82 -5.23 24.90 6.13
N ASP A 83 -4.14 24.59 5.43
CA ASP A 83 -3.45 25.50 4.52
C ASP A 83 -3.05 24.72 3.26
N PRO A 84 -3.55 25.10 2.07
CA PRO A 84 -3.26 24.41 0.82
C PRO A 84 -1.84 24.66 0.30
N ASN A 85 -1.14 25.69 0.77
CA ASN A 85 0.22 26.02 0.34
C ASN A 85 1.28 25.56 1.34
N ARG A 86 0.90 24.84 2.40
CA ARG A 86 1.83 24.31 3.40
C ARG A 86 2.52 23.03 2.88
N CYS A 87 3.83 22.94 3.06
CA CYS A 87 4.52 21.66 2.93
C CYS A 87 4.28 20.79 4.19
N SER A 88 3.82 19.55 4.00
CA SER A 88 3.56 18.60 5.10
C SER A 88 4.84 18.04 5.73
N ILE A 89 5.89 17.80 4.93
CA ILE A 89 7.15 17.21 5.37
C ILE A 89 7.93 18.20 6.22
N GLY A 90 8.33 17.79 7.43
CA GLY A 90 9.03 18.65 8.40
C GLY A 90 8.12 19.59 9.20
N PHE A 91 6.85 19.72 8.84
CA PHE A 91 5.88 20.53 9.59
C PHE A 91 5.10 19.70 10.62
N HIS A 92 4.51 18.56 10.21
CA HIS A 92 3.72 17.75 11.12
C HIS A 92 4.57 16.81 11.96
N PRO A 93 4.12 16.43 13.17
CA PRO A 93 4.87 15.54 14.05
C PRO A 93 5.24 14.19 13.44
N LEU A 94 4.34 13.52 12.69
CA LEU A 94 4.63 12.19 12.10
C LEU A 94 5.34 12.29 10.76
N HIS A 95 5.37 13.47 10.16
CA HIS A 95 6.05 13.78 8.91
C HIS A 95 7.46 14.36 9.14
N GLN A 96 7.99 14.27 10.37
CA GLN A 96 9.37 14.64 10.68
C GLN A 96 10.36 13.62 10.08
N PRO A 97 11.55 14.05 9.61
CA PRO A 97 12.57 13.17 9.06
C PRO A 97 12.94 11.97 9.95
N GLY A 98 12.88 12.15 11.27
CA GLY A 98 13.12 11.06 12.23
C GLY A 98 12.11 9.92 12.10
N PHE A 99 10.82 10.23 11.93
CA PHE A 99 9.77 9.23 11.71
C PHE A 99 9.85 8.63 10.30
N ILE A 100 10.18 9.44 9.28
CA ILE A 100 10.41 8.93 7.92
C ILE A 100 11.52 7.87 7.93
N GLY A 101 12.63 8.13 8.63
CA GLY A 101 13.70 7.15 8.82
C GLY A 101 13.23 5.86 9.51
N LEU A 102 12.37 5.99 10.53
CA LEU A 102 11.75 4.83 11.17
C LEU A 102 10.86 4.04 10.20
N TYR A 103 10.05 4.69 9.38
CA TYR A 103 9.18 4.02 8.39
C TYR A 103 10.00 3.27 7.34
N LEU A 104 11.11 3.85 6.88
CA LEU A 104 12.07 3.17 6.02
C LEU A 104 12.68 1.95 6.70
N LEU A 105 12.99 2.03 7.99
CA LEU A 105 13.51 0.89 8.74
C LEU A 105 12.47 -0.24 8.86
N LEU A 106 11.19 0.09 9.03
CA LEU A 106 10.09 -0.88 9.09
C LEU A 106 9.96 -1.71 7.79
N CYS A 107 10.42 -1.19 6.64
CA CYS A 107 10.45 -1.93 5.36
C CYS A 107 11.36 -3.17 5.40
N PHE A 108 12.41 -3.15 6.21
CA PHE A 108 13.37 -4.27 6.27
C PHE A 108 12.87 -5.42 7.13
N ILE A 109 11.99 -5.16 8.12
CA ILE A 109 11.45 -6.16 9.03
C ILE A 109 10.26 -6.89 8.36
N PRO A 110 10.32 -8.22 8.18
CA PRO A 110 9.32 -8.95 7.38
C PRO A 110 7.88 -8.87 7.93
N LYS A 111 7.73 -8.69 9.25
CA LYS A 111 6.42 -8.57 9.91
C LYS A 111 5.76 -7.20 9.69
N THR A 112 6.55 -6.13 9.56
CA THR A 112 6.06 -4.74 9.44
C THR A 112 6.23 -4.16 8.04
N ARG A 113 6.83 -4.92 7.11
CA ARG A 113 7.20 -4.44 5.78
C ARG A 113 6.08 -3.76 5.02
N LEU A 114 4.85 -4.30 5.07
CA LEU A 114 3.70 -3.70 4.37
C LEU A 114 3.29 -2.35 4.98
N ILE A 115 3.36 -2.22 6.31
CA ILE A 115 3.09 -0.96 7.01
C ILE A 115 4.19 0.05 6.68
N GLY A 116 5.46 -0.36 6.75
CA GLY A 116 6.60 0.49 6.39
C GLY A 116 6.52 0.97 4.94
N LEU A 117 6.16 0.09 4.00
CA LEU A 117 5.96 0.45 2.59
C LEU A 117 4.83 1.48 2.43
N GLY A 118 3.68 1.27 3.07
CA GLY A 118 2.55 2.21 3.01
C GLY A 118 2.92 3.59 3.51
N LEU A 119 3.53 3.65 4.71
CA LEU A 119 3.99 4.90 5.30
C LEU A 119 5.08 5.57 4.45
N THR A 120 6.05 4.81 3.94
CA THR A 120 7.11 5.37 3.09
C THR A 120 6.56 5.95 1.78
N ILE A 121 5.63 5.25 1.13
CA ILE A 121 4.98 5.72 -0.09
C ILE A 121 4.18 6.99 0.20
N HIS A 122 3.49 7.05 1.34
CA HIS A 122 2.78 8.24 1.79
C HIS A 122 3.72 9.44 1.93
N MET A 123 4.81 9.31 2.69
CA MET A 123 5.81 10.38 2.87
C MET A 123 6.43 10.81 1.53
N LEU A 124 6.62 9.88 0.59
CA LEU A 124 7.10 10.19 -0.75
C LEU A 124 6.09 11.04 -1.52
N LEU A 125 4.80 10.70 -1.49
CA LEU A 125 3.76 11.46 -2.16
C LEU A 125 3.63 12.88 -1.59
N ASP A 126 3.68 13.02 -0.26
CA ASP A 126 3.71 14.34 0.39
C ASP A 126 4.95 15.16 0.01
N SER A 127 6.12 14.53 -0.08
CA SER A 127 7.34 15.23 -0.50
C SER A 127 7.27 15.72 -1.96
N ILE A 128 6.60 14.95 -2.83
CA ILE A 128 6.33 15.35 -4.22
C ILE A 128 5.34 16.51 -4.24
N ASP A 129 4.31 16.48 -3.39
CA ASP A 129 3.35 17.59 -3.28
C ASP A 129 4.03 18.88 -2.78
N CYS A 130 4.91 18.78 -1.78
CA CYS A 130 5.76 19.90 -1.35
C CYS A 130 6.58 20.46 -2.52
N GLN A 131 7.18 19.58 -3.32
CA GLN A 131 8.01 20.00 -4.45
C GLN A 131 7.18 20.69 -5.55
N VAL A 132 5.99 20.18 -5.85
CA VAL A 132 5.10 20.73 -6.88
C VAL A 132 4.45 22.05 -6.43
N THR A 133 4.08 22.15 -5.16
CA THR A 133 3.33 23.29 -4.62
C THR A 133 4.25 24.41 -4.15
N ASN A 134 5.37 24.09 -3.52
CA ASN A 134 6.27 25.05 -2.85
C ASN A 134 7.69 25.09 -3.43
N GLY A 135 8.07 24.13 -4.29
CA GLY A 135 9.43 24.04 -4.83
C GLY A 135 10.49 23.57 -3.82
N ILE A 136 10.05 23.05 -2.67
CA ILE A 136 10.92 22.49 -1.61
C ILE A 136 10.55 21.04 -1.33
N TRP A 137 11.51 20.25 -0.86
CA TRP A 137 11.28 18.85 -0.48
C TRP A 137 10.91 18.66 1.00
N ILE A 138 11.30 19.63 1.83
CA ILE A 138 11.10 19.62 3.29
C ILE A 138 11.03 21.06 3.79
N ASN A 139 10.17 21.30 4.77
CA ASN A 139 10.04 22.57 5.49
C ASN A 139 10.96 22.64 6.71
#